data_AF-A0A5J9ULB0-F1
#
_entry.id   AF-A0A5J9ULB0-F1
#
_cell.length_a   1.000
_cell.length_b   1.000
_cell.length_c   1.000
_cell.angle_alpha   90.00
_cell.angle_beta   90.00
_cell.angle_gamma   90.00
#
_symmetry.space_group_name_H-M   'P 1'
#
loop_
_entity.id
_entity.type
_entity.pdbx_description
1 polymer ?
#
loop_
_entity_poly.entity_id
_entity_poly.type
_entity_poly.pdbx_seq_one_letter_code
_entity_poly.pdbx_strand_id
1 'polypeptide(L)'
;SHASPSRVRHSPVAVSPVARPPPSRVPVAVEPLSPRPRLPLSPFPPKHLNTAPPLHLNDDTSTSAEDRMDDYIAALHEASVDLSGDSLGNATQSVAVARKRPMGRDAAKAAKKKAASDSSEYASKMHDLSVQKVELFKETEAERKARLSEMFALEKAKATETREHRLIMVELEKKRLALEEKRLEMKAEKEERLEDERIMAINLDTCQPLERDYYRQR
;
A
#
# COMPACT_ATOMS: atom_id res chain seq x y z
N SER A 1 30.94 82.54 49.45
CA SER A 1 30.93 82.44 47.98
C SER A 1 30.35 81.11 47.57
N HIS A 2 29.24 81.15 46.84
CA HIS A 2 28.44 80.01 46.42
C HIS A 2 29.20 79.11 45.42
N ALA A 3 29.10 77.79 45.60
CA ALA A 3 29.42 76.83 44.55
C ALA A 3 28.33 75.75 44.53
N SER A 4 27.58 75.72 43.44
CA SER A 4 26.44 74.85 43.15
C SER A 4 26.86 73.38 42.98
N PRO A 5 26.01 72.40 43.36
CA PRO A 5 26.27 71.00 43.05
C PRO A 5 25.88 70.66 41.59
N SER A 6 26.79 69.99 40.89
CA SER A 6 26.60 69.52 39.51
C SER A 6 25.61 68.35 39.45
N ARG A 7 24.63 68.50 38.57
CA ARG A 7 23.52 67.57 38.31
C ARG A 7 24.01 66.31 37.58
N VAL A 8 23.92 65.16 38.23
CA VAL A 8 24.09 63.83 37.63
C VAL A 8 22.93 63.58 36.65
N ARG A 9 23.24 63.37 35.37
CA ARG A 9 22.26 62.93 34.36
C ARG A 9 22.23 61.41 34.34
N HIS A 10 21.17 60.80 34.86
CA HIS A 10 20.83 59.41 34.57
C HIS A 10 19.98 59.35 33.31
N SER A 11 20.46 58.59 32.32
CA SER A 11 19.72 58.22 31.11
C SER A 11 18.58 57.27 31.48
N PRO A 12 17.36 57.44 30.95
CA PRO A 12 16.29 56.47 31.18
C PRO A 12 16.58 55.17 30.41
N VAL A 13 16.56 54.05 31.15
CA VAL A 13 16.57 52.69 30.59
C VAL A 13 15.25 52.47 29.86
N ALA A 14 15.32 52.11 28.58
CA ALA A 14 14.17 51.72 27.77
C ALA A 14 13.61 50.39 28.29
N VAL A 15 12.38 50.44 28.81
CA VAL A 15 11.62 49.24 29.20
C VAL A 15 10.92 48.72 27.94
N SER A 16 11.37 47.56 27.45
CA SER A 16 10.71 46.85 26.34
C SER A 16 9.28 46.44 26.72
N PRO A 17 8.30 46.59 25.82
CA PRO A 17 6.91 46.22 26.11
C PRO A 17 6.75 44.70 26.19
N VAL A 18 6.15 44.24 27.30
CA VAL A 18 5.73 42.86 27.54
C VAL A 18 4.71 42.46 26.48
N ALA A 19 5.04 41.46 25.67
CA ALA A 19 4.14 40.87 24.69
C ALA A 19 2.96 40.19 25.41
N ARG A 20 1.73 40.64 25.10
CA ARG A 20 0.49 40.02 25.56
C ARG A 20 0.32 38.64 24.89
N PRO A 21 0.01 37.57 25.62
CA PRO A 21 -0.34 36.29 25.00
C PRO A 21 -1.69 36.40 24.26
N PRO A 22 -1.87 35.68 23.15
CA PRO A 22 -3.13 35.69 22.40
C PRO A 22 -4.27 35.03 23.19
N PRO A 23 -5.53 35.45 22.98
CA PRO A 23 -6.68 34.85 23.65
C PRO A 23 -6.89 33.40 23.21
N SER A 24 -7.25 32.54 24.17
CA SER A 24 -7.56 31.14 23.95
C SER A 24 -8.71 30.97 22.97
N ARG A 25 -8.49 30.16 21.93
CA ARG A 25 -9.57 29.68 21.06
C ARG A 25 -10.42 28.70 21.86
N VAL A 26 -11.65 29.10 22.15
CA VAL A 26 -12.74 28.21 22.54
C VAL A 26 -12.92 27.11 21.47
N PRO A 27 -13.06 25.82 21.85
CA PRO A 27 -13.43 24.79 20.90
C PRO A 27 -14.88 25.00 20.45
N VAL A 28 -15.08 25.10 19.13
CA VAL A 28 -16.38 25.05 18.49
C VAL A 28 -17.03 23.70 18.81
N ALA A 29 -18.25 23.74 19.35
CA ALA A 29 -19.08 22.58 19.58
C ALA A 29 -19.32 21.86 18.24
N VAL A 30 -18.86 20.62 18.12
CA VAL A 30 -19.20 19.74 17.02
C VAL A 30 -20.60 19.21 17.29
N GLU A 31 -21.52 19.62 16.43
CA GLU A 31 -22.92 19.22 16.34
C GLU A 31 -23.03 17.68 16.16
N PRO A 32 -23.88 16.96 16.91
CA PRO A 32 -24.05 15.53 16.71
C PRO A 32 -24.81 15.25 15.41
N LEU A 33 -24.13 14.58 14.48
CA LEU A 33 -24.73 14.04 13.26
C LEU A 33 -25.94 13.16 13.59
N SER A 34 -27.08 13.56 13.01
CA SER A 34 -28.38 12.89 13.08
C SER A 34 -28.32 11.40 12.66
N PRO A 35 -29.09 10.50 13.31
CA PRO A 35 -29.05 9.07 13.01
C PRO A 35 -29.71 8.73 11.67
N ARG A 36 -28.98 8.03 10.80
CA ARG A 36 -29.45 7.44 9.53
C ARG A 36 -30.67 6.52 9.76
N PRO A 37 -31.71 6.57 8.91
CA PRO A 37 -32.81 5.61 8.97
C PRO A 37 -32.33 4.21 8.57
N ARG A 38 -32.66 3.20 9.38
CA ARG A 38 -32.43 1.78 9.10
C ARG A 38 -33.46 1.30 8.07
N LEU A 39 -33.00 0.70 6.98
CA LEU A 39 -33.86 -0.04 6.05
C LEU A 39 -34.25 -1.39 6.68
N PRO A 40 -35.49 -1.88 6.48
CA PRO A 40 -35.95 -3.14 7.03
C PRO A 40 -35.26 -4.33 6.36
N LEU A 41 -34.83 -5.29 7.18
CA LEU A 41 -34.38 -6.61 6.74
C LEU A 41 -35.54 -7.34 6.03
N SER A 42 -35.32 -7.79 4.80
CA SER A 42 -36.18 -8.78 4.15
C SER A 42 -35.88 -10.18 4.72
N PRO A 43 -36.88 -10.96 5.14
CA PRO A 43 -36.72 -12.39 5.39
C PRO A 43 -36.87 -13.16 4.07
N PHE A 44 -36.13 -14.26 3.95
CA PHE A 44 -36.16 -15.32 2.91
C PHE A 44 -35.10 -15.25 1.79
N PRO A 45 -34.23 -16.28 1.71
CA PRO A 45 -33.45 -16.57 0.49
C PRO A 45 -34.27 -17.40 -0.51
N PRO A 46 -34.09 -17.20 -1.83
CA PRO A 46 -34.64 -18.12 -2.82
C PRO A 46 -33.96 -19.49 -2.69
N LYS A 47 -34.79 -20.53 -2.65
CA LYS A 47 -34.38 -21.92 -2.85
C LYS A 47 -34.04 -22.12 -4.34
N HIS A 48 -33.67 -23.34 -4.74
CA HIS A 48 -33.43 -23.79 -6.12
C HIS A 48 -32.07 -23.36 -6.74
N LEU A 49 -31.04 -24.18 -6.53
CA LEU A 49 -30.55 -25.15 -7.53
C LEU A 49 -29.35 -25.88 -6.93
N ASN A 50 -29.66 -27.05 -6.41
CA ASN A 50 -28.73 -28.03 -5.90
C ASN A 50 -28.31 -28.90 -7.10
N THR A 51 -27.07 -28.79 -7.55
CA THR A 51 -26.39 -29.83 -8.36
C THR A 51 -24.90 -29.68 -8.12
N ALA A 52 -24.45 -30.19 -6.98
CA ALA A 52 -23.06 -30.59 -6.81
C ALA A 52 -22.84 -31.89 -7.61
N PRO A 53 -21.74 -32.04 -8.37
CA PRO A 53 -21.33 -33.35 -8.83
C PRO A 53 -20.94 -34.20 -7.61
N PRO A 54 -21.16 -35.52 -7.62
CA PRO A 54 -20.82 -36.36 -6.49
C PRO A 54 -19.31 -36.33 -6.30
N LEU A 55 -18.87 -35.89 -5.12
CA LEU A 55 -17.51 -36.14 -4.67
C LEU A 55 -17.39 -37.65 -4.47
N HIS A 56 -16.82 -38.30 -5.48
CA HIS A 56 -16.36 -39.68 -5.38
C HIS A 56 -15.19 -39.68 -4.39
N LEU A 57 -15.49 -39.92 -3.11
CA LEU A 57 -14.49 -40.36 -2.15
C LEU A 57 -13.96 -41.72 -2.64
N ASN A 58 -12.83 -41.68 -3.32
CA ASN A 58 -11.86 -42.76 -3.20
C ASN A 58 -10.85 -42.29 -2.16
N ASP A 59 -11.01 -42.80 -0.95
CA ASP A 59 -9.88 -43.04 -0.06
C ASP A 59 -8.93 -44.05 -0.74
N ASP A 60 -7.66 -44.01 -0.33
CA ASP A 60 -6.54 -44.85 -0.76
C ASP A 60 -5.81 -44.41 -2.04
N THR A 61 -5.06 -43.31 -1.93
CA THR A 61 -3.61 -43.34 -2.22
C THR A 61 -2.94 -42.08 -1.69
N SER A 62 -2.07 -42.25 -0.69
CA SER A 62 -1.07 -41.25 -0.33
C SER A 62 -0.17 -40.98 -1.55
N THR A 63 -0.49 -39.96 -2.34
CA THR A 63 0.48 -39.37 -3.28
C THR A 63 0.91 -38.02 -2.73
N SER A 64 2.23 -37.91 -2.55
CA SER A 64 2.92 -36.74 -2.02
C SER A 64 2.54 -35.50 -2.82
N ALA A 65 2.59 -34.31 -2.22
CA ALA A 65 2.34 -33.05 -2.93
C ALA A 65 3.26 -32.86 -4.16
N GLU A 66 4.35 -33.63 -4.24
CA GLU A 66 5.28 -33.70 -5.36
C GLU A 66 4.66 -34.36 -6.60
N ASP A 67 3.89 -35.44 -6.46
CA ASP A 67 3.27 -36.15 -7.60
C ASP A 67 2.25 -35.27 -8.34
N ARG A 68 1.57 -34.36 -7.64
CA ARG A 68 0.62 -33.41 -8.24
C ARG A 68 1.30 -32.37 -9.13
N MET A 69 2.58 -32.08 -8.90
CA MET A 69 3.33 -31.09 -9.68
C MET A 69 3.78 -31.67 -11.01
N ASP A 70 4.16 -32.94 -11.04
CA ASP A 70 4.61 -33.63 -12.24
C ASP A 70 3.46 -33.83 -13.25
N ASP A 71 2.24 -34.11 -12.76
CA ASP A 71 1.03 -34.18 -13.60
C ASP A 71 0.72 -32.83 -14.28
N TYR A 72 0.94 -31.71 -13.57
CA TYR A 72 0.75 -30.38 -14.12
C TYR A 72 1.78 -30.04 -15.21
N ILE A 73 3.03 -30.50 -15.04
CA ILE A 73 4.09 -30.32 -16.05
C ILE A 73 3.81 -31.16 -17.29
N ALA A 74 3.33 -32.41 -17.14
CA ALA A 74 2.97 -33.27 -18.26
C ALA A 74 1.84 -32.68 -19.11
N ALA A 75 0.79 -32.14 -18.48
CA ALA A 75 -0.34 -31.52 -19.16
C ALA A 75 0.06 -30.27 -19.99
N LEU A 76 1.05 -29.50 -19.53
CA LEU A 76 1.58 -28.35 -20.26
C LEU A 76 2.37 -28.73 -21.51
N HIS A 77 3.06 -29.87 -21.48
CA HIS A 77 3.81 -30.37 -22.62
C HIS A 77 2.88 -30.91 -23.73
N GLU A 78 1.81 -31.61 -23.36
CA GLU A 78 0.86 -32.19 -24.33
C GLU A 78 0.10 -31.11 -25.14
N ALA A 79 -0.18 -29.96 -24.52
CA ALA A 79 -0.88 -28.85 -25.18
C ALA A 79 -0.01 -28.07 -26.19
N SER A 80 1.31 -28.32 -26.25
CA SER A 80 2.26 -27.51 -27.01
C SER A 80 2.64 -28.06 -28.39
N VAL A 81 2.17 -29.25 -28.76
CA VAL A 81 2.56 -29.95 -29.98
C VAL A 81 1.40 -30.04 -30.97
N ASP A 82 1.04 -28.94 -31.65
CA ASP A 82 0.50 -28.98 -33.04
C ASP A 82 0.20 -27.58 -33.63
N LEU A 83 1.25 -26.79 -33.87
CA LEU A 83 1.16 -25.55 -34.67
C LEU A 83 2.26 -25.46 -35.74
N SER A 84 2.49 -26.56 -36.48
CA SER A 84 3.16 -26.53 -37.79
C SER A 84 2.48 -27.60 -38.65
N GLY A 85 1.90 -27.35 -39.81
CA GLY A 85 2.32 -26.48 -40.90
C GLY A 85 1.99 -27.26 -42.18
N ASP A 86 1.33 -26.59 -43.14
CA ASP A 86 1.38 -26.82 -44.59
C ASP A 86 0.00 -26.71 -45.26
N SER A 87 -0.30 -25.51 -45.73
CA SER A 87 -1.27 -25.28 -46.79
C SER A 87 -0.75 -24.19 -47.70
N LEU A 88 -0.44 -24.54 -48.95
CA LEU A 88 -1.04 -23.93 -50.15
C LEU A 88 -0.32 -24.45 -51.41
N GLY A 89 -0.96 -25.44 -52.02
CA GLY A 89 -0.66 -25.90 -53.37
C GLY A 89 -1.00 -24.83 -54.42
N ASN A 90 -0.02 -24.61 -55.29
CA ASN A 90 0.01 -23.78 -56.48
C ASN A 90 -0.93 -24.29 -57.59
N ALA A 91 -1.90 -23.47 -58.04
CA ALA A 91 -2.55 -23.65 -59.34
C ALA A 91 -3.29 -22.37 -59.79
N THR A 92 -2.86 -21.74 -60.90
CA THR A 92 -3.66 -21.57 -62.14
C THR A 92 -3.01 -20.60 -63.14
N GLN A 93 -2.35 -21.24 -64.11
CA GLN A 93 -2.30 -20.97 -65.56
C GLN A 93 -2.61 -19.56 -66.11
N SER A 94 -1.59 -19.01 -66.74
CA SER A 94 -1.61 -17.93 -67.73
C SER A 94 -2.06 -18.41 -69.11
N VAL A 95 -3.04 -17.74 -69.72
CA VAL A 95 -3.27 -17.79 -71.18
C VAL A 95 -3.30 -16.36 -71.72
N ALA A 96 -2.24 -15.98 -72.42
CA ALA A 96 -2.12 -14.70 -73.11
C ALA A 96 -2.78 -14.77 -74.49
N VAL A 97 -3.88 -14.03 -74.70
CA VAL A 97 -4.45 -13.80 -76.03
C VAL A 97 -4.14 -12.37 -76.45
N ALA A 98 -3.29 -12.22 -77.45
CA ALA A 98 -2.94 -10.95 -78.07
C ALA A 98 -4.17 -10.34 -78.77
N ARG A 99 -4.74 -9.27 -78.18
CA ARG A 99 -5.74 -8.42 -78.85
C ARG A 99 -5.23 -6.98 -78.94
N LYS A 100 -5.27 -6.43 -80.16
CA LYS A 100 -4.95 -5.03 -80.48
C LYS A 100 -5.73 -4.11 -79.54
N ARG A 101 -5.03 -3.19 -78.87
CA ARG A 101 -5.63 -2.32 -77.83
C ARG A 101 -6.49 -1.23 -78.50
N PRO A 102 -7.68 -0.93 -77.97
CA PRO A 102 -8.54 0.12 -78.51
C PRO A 102 -7.85 1.49 -78.40
N MET A 103 -7.79 2.21 -79.52
CA MET A 103 -7.30 3.58 -79.57
C MET A 103 -8.13 4.45 -78.61
N GLY A 104 -7.47 5.10 -77.66
CA GLY A 104 -8.10 5.91 -76.61
C GLY A 104 -7.77 5.47 -75.17
N ARG A 105 -7.26 4.25 -74.98
CA ARG A 105 -6.82 3.76 -73.65
C ARG A 105 -5.65 4.56 -73.07
N ASP A 106 -4.79 5.10 -73.93
CA ASP A 106 -3.56 5.77 -73.50
C ASP A 106 -3.82 7.20 -72.99
N ALA A 107 -4.83 7.90 -73.52
CA ALA A 107 -5.24 9.21 -73.01
C ALA A 107 -5.85 9.13 -71.60
N ALA A 108 -6.68 8.11 -71.33
CA ALA A 108 -7.23 7.86 -70.00
C ALA A 108 -6.15 7.42 -68.98
N LYS A 109 -5.10 6.70 -69.42
CA LYS A 109 -3.93 6.40 -68.59
C LYS A 109 -3.10 7.66 -68.27
N ALA A 110 -3.02 8.62 -69.19
CA ALA A 110 -2.31 9.87 -68.96
C ALA A 110 -3.03 10.76 -67.93
N ALA A 111 -4.37 10.85 -67.96
CA ALA A 111 -5.14 11.57 -66.95
C ALA A 111 -5.06 10.91 -65.56
N LYS A 112 -5.09 9.57 -65.49
CA LYS A 112 -4.93 8.82 -64.22
C LYS A 112 -3.54 9.01 -63.58
N LYS A 113 -2.50 9.34 -64.36
CA LYS A 113 -1.18 9.70 -63.81
C LYS A 113 -1.18 11.01 -63.02
N LYS A 114 -2.08 11.96 -63.30
CA LYS A 114 -2.17 13.20 -62.52
C LYS A 114 -3.02 13.06 -61.25
N ALA A 115 -4.11 12.28 -61.29
CA ALA A 115 -4.94 12.01 -60.11
C ALA A 115 -4.33 10.98 -59.13
N ALA A 116 -3.35 10.18 -59.57
CA ALA A 116 -2.61 9.27 -58.69
C ALA A 116 -1.64 10.01 -57.74
N SER A 117 -1.33 11.29 -58.01
CA SER A 117 -0.43 12.10 -57.19
C SER A 117 -1.07 12.45 -55.83
N ASP A 118 -2.34 12.90 -55.81
CA ASP A 118 -3.04 13.28 -54.57
C ASP A 118 -3.33 12.07 -53.66
N SER A 119 -3.62 10.91 -54.27
CA SER A 119 -3.78 9.65 -53.54
C SER A 119 -2.46 9.15 -52.93
N SER A 120 -1.32 9.49 -53.54
CA SER A 120 0.01 9.13 -53.04
C SER A 120 0.37 9.94 -51.80
N GLU A 121 0.09 11.25 -51.81
CA GLU A 121 0.38 12.13 -50.67
C GLU A 121 -0.45 11.74 -49.44
N TYR A 122 -1.74 11.43 -49.64
CA TYR A 122 -2.60 10.94 -48.56
C TYR A 122 -2.09 9.60 -47.98
N ALA A 123 -1.75 8.64 -48.84
CA ALA A 123 -1.24 7.34 -48.41
C ALA A 123 0.10 7.47 -47.65
N SER A 124 1.02 8.31 -48.12
CA SER A 124 2.27 8.62 -47.42
C SER A 124 2.01 9.24 -46.06
N LYS A 125 1.14 10.26 -45.97
CA LYS A 125 0.82 10.91 -44.70
C LYS A 125 0.20 9.94 -43.69
N MET A 126 -0.67 9.02 -44.13
CA MET A 126 -1.26 8.00 -43.26
C MET A 126 -0.23 6.95 -42.82
N HIS A 127 0.73 6.62 -43.68
CA HIS A 127 1.84 5.75 -43.32
C HIS A 127 2.74 6.41 -42.27
N ASP A 128 3.12 7.66 -42.48
CA ASP A 128 3.95 8.43 -41.54
C ASP A 128 3.28 8.55 -40.17
N LEU A 129 1.97 8.82 -40.15
CA LEU A 129 1.16 8.83 -38.92
C LEU A 129 1.15 7.47 -38.21
N SER A 130 1.08 6.38 -38.98
CA SER A 130 1.15 5.02 -38.44
C SER A 130 2.52 4.75 -37.80
N VAL A 131 3.60 5.17 -38.46
CA VAL A 131 4.97 5.03 -37.94
C VAL A 131 5.17 5.85 -36.67
N GLN A 132 4.74 7.11 -36.64
CA GLN A 132 4.79 7.96 -35.44
C GLN A 132 4.00 7.34 -34.27
N LYS A 133 2.84 6.75 -34.54
CA LYS A 133 2.06 6.05 -33.52
C LYS A 133 2.80 4.84 -32.96
N VAL A 134 3.48 4.05 -33.80
CA VAL A 134 4.28 2.92 -33.31
C VAL A 134 5.50 3.41 -32.53
N GLU A 135 6.14 4.50 -32.94
CA GLU A 135 7.29 5.09 -32.26
C GLU A 135 6.96 5.58 -30.84
N LEU A 136 5.77 6.14 -30.62
CA LEU A 136 5.26 6.48 -29.28
C LEU A 136 5.17 5.28 -28.34
N PHE A 137 5.04 4.05 -28.87
CA PHE A 137 4.99 2.82 -28.08
C PHE A 137 6.31 2.04 -28.06
N LYS A 138 7.37 2.56 -28.70
CA LYS A 138 8.70 1.96 -28.63
C LYS A 138 9.38 2.40 -27.35
N GLU A 139 9.08 1.69 -26.28
CA GLU A 139 9.88 1.74 -25.06
C GLU A 139 11.21 1.02 -25.33
N THR A 140 12.33 1.68 -25.07
CA THR A 140 13.65 1.06 -25.23
C THR A 140 13.84 -0.06 -24.21
N GLU A 141 14.68 -1.05 -24.52
CA GLU A 141 15.06 -2.10 -23.55
C GLU A 141 15.53 -1.51 -22.21
N ALA A 142 16.23 -0.37 -22.26
CA ALA A 142 16.73 0.34 -21.09
C ALA A 142 15.58 0.92 -20.23
N GLU A 143 14.58 1.54 -20.86
CA GLU A 143 13.40 2.08 -20.18
C GLU A 143 12.56 0.98 -19.54
N ARG A 144 12.33 -0.13 -20.25
CA ARG A 144 11.61 -1.28 -19.70
C ARG A 144 12.33 -1.88 -18.49
N LYS A 145 13.65 -1.99 -18.56
CA LYS A 145 14.48 -2.44 -17.44
C LYS A 145 14.43 -1.45 -16.27
N ALA A 146 14.45 -0.15 -16.53
CA ALA A 146 14.33 0.88 -15.51
C ALA A 146 12.97 0.78 -14.78
N ARG A 147 11.88 0.61 -15.54
CA ARG A 147 10.53 0.42 -14.99
C ARG A 147 10.41 -0.81 -14.09
N LEU A 148 10.98 -1.94 -14.50
CA LEU A 148 11.01 -3.15 -13.67
C LEU A 148 11.86 -2.96 -12.41
N SER A 149 13.01 -2.28 -12.54
CA SER A 149 13.86 -1.95 -11.40
C SER A 149 13.15 -1.05 -10.39
N GLU A 150 12.40 -0.07 -10.87
CA GLU A 150 11.59 0.82 -10.02
C GLU A 150 10.48 0.04 -9.31
N MET A 151 9.77 -0.83 -10.03
CA MET A 151 8.74 -1.70 -9.44
C MET A 151 9.33 -2.57 -8.32
N PHE A 152 10.49 -3.19 -8.56
CA PHE A 152 11.17 -4.00 -7.54
C PHE A 152 11.63 -3.16 -6.35
N ALA A 153 12.15 -1.95 -6.58
CA ALA A 153 12.56 -1.04 -5.51
C ALA A 153 11.38 -0.63 -4.64
N LEU A 154 10.22 -0.34 -5.23
CA LEU A 154 8.99 -0.01 -4.51
C LEU A 154 8.48 -1.20 -3.69
N GLU A 155 8.47 -2.41 -4.26
CA GLU A 155 8.06 -3.61 -3.54
C GLU A 155 8.98 -3.89 -2.35
N LYS A 156 10.29 -3.77 -2.56
CA LYS A 156 11.29 -3.91 -1.50
C LYS A 156 11.08 -2.86 -0.40
N ALA A 157 10.87 -1.59 -0.77
CA ALA A 157 10.64 -0.51 0.19
C ALA A 157 9.38 -0.75 1.03
N LYS A 158 8.30 -1.22 0.41
CA LYS A 158 7.06 -1.56 1.12
C LYS A 158 7.25 -2.73 2.10
N ALA A 159 8.03 -3.73 1.70
CA ALA A 159 8.35 -4.87 2.56
C ALA A 159 9.19 -4.44 3.77
N THR A 160 10.18 -3.56 3.56
CA THR A 160 11.02 -3.03 4.65
C THR A 160 10.23 -2.14 5.59
N GLU A 161 9.41 -1.22 5.07
CA GLU A 161 8.57 -0.32 5.87
C GLU A 161 7.61 -1.12 6.76
N THR A 162 6.95 -2.14 6.22
CA THR A 162 6.04 -3.00 6.99
C THR A 162 6.78 -3.73 8.12
N ARG A 163 8.00 -4.20 7.85
CA ARG A 163 8.84 -4.86 8.85
C ARG A 163 9.27 -3.88 9.94
N GLU A 164 9.74 -2.70 9.55
CA GLU A 164 10.19 -1.63 10.46
C GLU A 164 9.04 -1.17 11.35
N HIS A 165 7.85 -0.94 10.78
CA HIS A 165 6.65 -0.59 11.54
C HIS A 165 6.34 -1.63 12.63
N ARG A 166 6.41 -2.93 12.31
CA ARG A 166 6.20 -4.00 13.30
C ARG A 166 7.24 -3.97 14.41
N LEU A 167 8.51 -3.73 14.08
CA LEU A 167 9.58 -3.61 15.06
C LEU A 167 9.37 -2.42 16.00
N ILE A 168 9.00 -1.26 15.44
CA ILE A 168 8.69 -0.05 16.20
C ILE A 168 7.52 -0.29 17.15
N MET A 169 6.46 -0.96 16.69
CA MET A 169 5.30 -1.29 17.54
C MET A 169 5.69 -2.16 18.74
N VAL A 170 6.49 -3.20 18.51
CA VAL A 170 7.00 -4.07 19.59
C VAL A 170 7.89 -3.29 20.54
N GLU A 171 8.75 -2.40 20.04
CA GLU A 171 9.62 -1.59 20.87
C GLU A 171 8.84 -0.61 21.75
N LEU A 172 7.80 0.02 21.21
CA LEU A 172 6.91 0.89 21.97
C LEU A 172 6.16 0.13 23.07
N GLU A 173 5.66 -1.07 22.76
CA GLU A 173 5.01 -1.93 23.76
C GLU A 173 5.96 -2.34 24.88
N LYS A 174 7.20 -2.72 24.54
CA LYS A 174 8.24 -3.01 25.55
C LYS A 174 8.53 -1.80 26.44
N LYS A 175 8.66 -0.60 25.85
CA LYS A 175 8.87 0.65 26.62
C LYS A 175 7.69 0.95 27.54
N ARG A 176 6.46 0.74 27.06
CA ARG A 176 5.25 0.90 27.87
C ARG A 176 5.26 -0.06 29.06
N LEU A 177 5.51 -1.35 28.82
CA LEU A 177 5.55 -2.37 29.88
C LEU A 177 6.65 -2.06 30.91
N ALA A 178 7.84 -1.65 30.46
CA ALA A 178 8.93 -1.30 31.37
C ALA A 178 8.61 -0.10 32.27
N LEU A 179 7.87 0.89 31.76
CA LEU A 179 7.39 2.02 32.58
C LEU A 179 6.31 1.59 33.57
N GLU A 180 5.41 0.71 33.16
CA GLU A 180 4.35 0.18 34.01
C GLU A 180 4.91 -0.69 35.14
N GLU A 181 5.88 -1.55 34.84
CA GLU A 181 6.61 -2.37 35.80
C GLU A 181 7.30 -1.51 36.86
N LYS A 182 8.07 -0.49 36.45
CA LYS A 182 8.70 0.46 37.39
C LYS A 182 7.68 1.18 38.28
N ARG A 183 6.50 1.49 37.74
CA ARG A 183 5.44 2.14 38.53
C ARG A 183 4.87 1.19 39.58
N LEU A 184 4.72 -0.08 39.25
CA LEU A 184 4.25 -1.10 40.18
C LEU A 184 5.28 -1.38 41.26
N GLU A 185 6.56 -1.45 40.90
CA GLU A 185 7.68 -1.64 41.83
C GLU A 185 7.75 -0.51 42.85
N MET A 186 7.76 0.76 42.41
CA MET A 186 7.72 1.92 43.30
C MET A 186 6.49 1.94 44.22
N LYS A 187 5.35 1.42 43.74
CA LYS A 187 4.13 1.34 44.54
C LYS A 187 4.24 0.24 45.59
N ALA A 188 4.77 -0.93 45.21
CA ALA A 188 4.99 -2.05 46.11
C ALA A 188 6.00 -1.70 47.21
N GLU A 189 7.14 -1.09 46.84
CA GLU A 189 8.15 -0.61 47.80
C GLU A 189 7.55 0.40 48.79
N LYS A 190 6.72 1.33 48.29
CA LYS A 190 6.04 2.29 49.17
C LYS A 190 5.06 1.59 50.11
N GLU A 191 4.35 0.58 49.66
CA GLU A 191 3.39 -0.18 50.46
C GLU A 191 4.10 -1.02 51.52
N GLU A 192 5.19 -1.70 51.16
CA GLU A 192 6.07 -2.43 52.07
C GLU A 192 6.62 -1.48 53.16
N ARG A 193 7.11 -0.30 52.76
CA ARG A 193 7.61 0.67 53.74
C ARG A 193 6.53 1.15 54.71
N LEU A 194 5.30 1.37 54.22
CA LEU A 194 4.17 1.76 55.08
C LEU A 194 3.75 0.62 56.01
N GLU A 195 3.84 -0.63 55.56
CA GLU A 195 3.58 -1.81 56.37
C GLU A 195 4.63 -1.97 57.48
N ASP A 196 5.90 -1.79 57.16
CA ASP A 196 7.00 -1.78 58.14
C ASP A 196 6.82 -0.66 59.17
N GLU A 197 6.51 0.56 58.71
CA GLU A 197 6.19 1.69 59.59
C GLU A 197 4.99 1.36 60.50
N ARG A 198 3.96 0.68 59.98
CA ARG A 198 2.80 0.24 60.75
C ARG A 198 3.17 -0.79 61.80
N ILE A 199 3.96 -1.81 61.45
CA ILE A 199 4.41 -2.87 62.37
C ILE A 199 5.26 -2.27 63.49
N MET A 200 6.20 -1.38 63.15
CA MET A 200 7.01 -0.67 64.13
C MET A 200 6.20 0.22 65.07
N ALA A 201 5.08 0.78 64.58
CA ALA A 201 4.20 1.62 65.38
C ALA A 201 3.24 0.83 66.31
N ILE A 202 3.18 -0.50 66.22
CA ILE A 202 2.32 -1.31 67.09
C ILE A 202 2.79 -1.18 68.54
N ASN A 203 1.89 -0.67 69.39
CA ASN A 203 2.13 -0.63 70.82
C ASN A 203 1.79 -1.99 71.46
N LEU A 204 2.81 -2.71 71.94
CA LEU A 204 2.67 -4.03 72.56
C LEU A 204 1.69 -4.06 73.75
N ASP A 205 1.48 -2.94 74.44
CA ASP A 205 0.53 -2.87 75.56
C ASP A 205 -0.93 -2.99 75.13
N THR A 206 -1.21 -2.70 73.86
CA THR A 206 -2.53 -2.86 73.26
C THR A 206 -2.81 -4.29 72.76
N CYS A 207 -1.77 -5.14 72.67
CA CYS A 207 -1.89 -6.53 72.27
C CYS A 207 -2.40 -7.43 73.41
N GLN A 208 -2.93 -8.62 73.06
CA GLN A 208 -3.40 -9.58 74.07
C GLN A 208 -2.22 -10.01 74.98
N PRO A 209 -2.46 -10.28 76.28
CA PRO A 209 -1.38 -10.56 77.24
C PRO A 209 -0.44 -11.69 76.81
N LEU A 210 -0.99 -12.79 76.28
CA LEU A 210 -0.21 -13.93 75.78
C LEU A 210 0.66 -13.57 74.57
N GLU A 211 0.16 -12.76 73.64
CA GLU A 211 0.91 -12.29 72.47
C GLU A 211 2.03 -11.33 72.90
N ARG A 212 1.75 -10.48 73.89
CA ARG A 212 2.74 -9.55 74.45
C ARG A 212 3.91 -10.29 75.09
N ASP A 213 3.65 -11.38 75.82
CA ASP A 213 4.69 -12.23 76.39
C ASP A 213 5.52 -12.94 75.32
N TYR A 214 4.89 -13.37 74.22
CA TYR A 214 5.58 -13.97 73.08
C TYR A 214 6.56 -13.00 72.41
N TYR A 215 6.12 -11.77 72.09
CA TYR A 215 6.99 -10.79 71.44
C TYR A 215 8.06 -10.19 72.35
N ARG A 216 7.90 -10.25 73.68
CA ARG A 216 8.93 -9.81 74.65
C ARG A 216 10.09 -10.79 74.84
N GLN A 217 9.88 -12.07 74.53
CA GLN A 217 10.88 -13.13 74.71
C GLN A 217 11.83 -13.30 73.52
N ARG A 218 11.63 -12.54 72.45
CA ARG A 218 12.39 -12.59 71.21
C ARG A 218 13.26 -11.35 71.04
#